data_AF-A0A2N7GES6-F1
#
_entry.id   AF-A0A2N7GES6-F1
#
_cell.length_a   1.000
_cell.length_b   1.000
_cell.length_c   1.000
_cell.angle_alpha   90.00
_cell.angle_beta   90.00
_cell.angle_gamma   90.00
#
_symmetry.space_group_name_H-M   'P 1'
#
loop_
_entity.id
_entity.type
_entity.pdbx_description
1 polymer ?
#
loop_
_entity_poly.entity_id
_entity_poly.type
_entity_poly.pdbx_seq_one_letter_code
_entity_poly.pdbx_strand_id
1 'polypeptide(L)'
;MVNKALEAINRILLMIALIMAIAYGWQHVFSPRAKSVQMIQEAGYFVDRASLVEAILYGDERVVKALLNFNIDPSKPDSDGYTPLMVAIETEQLNVVDMLVAKGADLHFADLEGGYPMWYAVDGGNKQIIEQLVKHGASLNRLDEINQTILMFAASAGEMDLIPYGIEAGVSPLEQDSEGDTMLHYAAYGDNYDMYELIAEEYPQLVKIKNDRGMTALDILN
;
A
#
# COMPACT_ATOMS: atom_id res chain seq x y z
N MET A 1 18.90 -8.97 -23.76
CA MET A 1 17.82 -10.00 -23.75
C MET A 1 18.22 -11.26 -23.00
N VAL A 2 19.40 -11.85 -23.26
CA VAL A 2 19.87 -13.06 -22.56
C VAL A 2 19.89 -12.92 -21.02
N ASN A 3 20.33 -11.77 -20.48
CA ASN A 3 20.38 -11.57 -19.03
C ASN A 3 18.99 -11.55 -18.36
N LYS A 4 17.99 -10.90 -18.96
CA LYS A 4 16.62 -10.86 -18.40
C LYS A 4 15.98 -12.25 -18.39
N ALA A 5 16.19 -13.04 -19.45
CA ALA A 5 15.69 -14.40 -19.53
C ALA A 5 16.37 -15.32 -18.50
N LEU A 6 17.69 -15.20 -18.33
CA LEU A 6 18.44 -15.96 -17.34
C LEU A 6 18.02 -15.61 -15.91
N GLU A 7 17.79 -14.32 -15.64
CA GLU A 7 17.33 -13.83 -14.34
C GLU A 7 15.92 -14.36 -14.02
N ALA A 8 15.00 -14.34 -14.99
CA ALA A 8 13.67 -14.93 -14.85
C ALA A 8 13.72 -16.45 -14.59
N ILE A 9 14.57 -17.18 -15.31
CA ILE A 9 14.75 -18.63 -15.09
C ILE A 9 15.28 -18.90 -13.68
N ASN A 10 16.25 -18.10 -13.21
CA ASN A 10 16.80 -18.25 -11.85
C ASN A 10 15.73 -17.98 -10.78
N ARG A 11 14.88 -16.97 -10.96
CA ARG A 11 13.78 -16.67 -10.04
C ARG A 11 12.77 -17.82 -9.95
N ILE A 12 12.37 -18.39 -11.09
CA ILE A 12 11.49 -19.57 -11.16
C ILE A 12 12.12 -20.77 -10.43
N LEU A 13 13.42 -21.02 -10.64
CA LEU A 13 14.12 -22.11 -9.97
C LEU A 13 14.20 -21.91 -8.44
N LEU A 14 14.41 -20.68 -7.98
CA LEU A 14 14.40 -20.33 -6.54
C LEU A 14 13.03 -20.59 -5.92
N MET A 15 11.95 -20.14 -6.58
CA MET A 15 10.59 -20.40 -6.11
C MET A 15 10.28 -21.89 -6.04
N ILE A 16 10.62 -22.66 -7.08
CA ILE A 16 10.44 -24.12 -7.07
C ILE A 16 11.24 -24.75 -5.93
N ALA A 17 12.50 -24.34 -5.72
CA ALA A 17 13.32 -24.86 -4.63
C ALA A 17 12.74 -24.55 -3.24
N LEU A 18 12.22 -23.34 -3.03
CA LEU A 18 11.56 -22.93 -1.78
C LEU A 18 10.25 -23.70 -1.56
N ILE A 19 9.41 -23.83 -2.60
CA ILE A 19 8.16 -24.60 -2.54
C ILE A 19 8.45 -26.07 -2.21
N MET A 20 9.44 -26.68 -2.87
CA MET A 20 9.87 -28.06 -2.58
C MET A 20 10.38 -28.20 -1.14
N ALA A 21 11.20 -27.27 -0.66
CA ALA A 21 11.71 -27.31 0.72
C ALA A 21 10.58 -27.24 1.76
N ILE A 22 9.55 -26.41 1.51
CA ILE A 22 8.37 -26.26 2.37
C ILE A 22 7.46 -27.49 2.28
N ALA A 23 7.11 -27.93 1.07
CA ALA A 23 6.14 -29.01 0.82
C ALA A 23 6.61 -30.38 1.32
N TYR A 24 7.90 -30.66 1.26
CA TYR A 24 8.45 -31.96 1.66
C TYR A 24 8.98 -31.98 3.11
N GLY A 25 8.73 -30.93 3.90
CA GLY A 25 9.07 -30.91 5.33
C GLY A 25 10.58 -30.91 5.60
N TRP A 26 11.40 -30.42 4.66
CA TRP A 26 12.87 -30.38 4.77
C TRP A 26 13.36 -29.22 5.65
N GLN A 27 12.63 -28.89 6.72
CA GLN A 27 12.97 -27.81 7.65
C GLN A 27 14.33 -28.05 8.35
N HIS A 28 14.78 -29.31 8.39
CA HIS A 28 16.06 -29.71 8.99
C HIS A 28 17.29 -29.50 8.09
N VAL A 29 17.12 -29.35 6.77
CA VAL A 29 18.22 -28.91 5.88
C VAL A 29 18.55 -27.43 6.15
N PHE A 30 17.58 -26.70 6.71
CA PHE A 30 17.66 -25.31 7.12
C PHE A 30 17.80 -25.17 8.64
N SER A 31 18.82 -25.82 9.23
CA SER A 31 19.16 -25.55 10.64
C SER A 31 19.58 -24.08 10.82
N PRO A 32 19.30 -23.43 11.97
CA PRO A 32 19.44 -21.97 12.13
C PRO A 32 20.86 -21.40 12.10
N ARG A 33 21.91 -22.20 11.87
CA ARG A 33 23.29 -21.69 11.84
C ARG A 33 24.08 -22.36 10.72
N ALA A 34 24.50 -21.55 9.75
CA ALA A 34 25.52 -21.78 8.73
C ALA A 34 25.13 -22.47 7.40
N LYS A 35 24.47 -23.63 7.33
CA LYS A 35 24.49 -24.40 6.05
C LYS A 35 23.46 -24.02 4.98
N SER A 36 22.23 -23.67 5.35
CA SER A 36 21.21 -23.31 4.36
C SER A 36 21.41 -21.93 3.73
N VAL A 37 21.81 -20.95 4.55
CA VAL A 37 22.17 -19.60 4.10
C VAL A 37 23.35 -19.67 3.14
N GLN A 38 24.33 -20.51 3.46
CA GLN A 38 25.51 -20.74 2.63
C GLN A 38 25.15 -21.47 1.33
N MET A 39 24.23 -22.45 1.33
CA MET A 39 23.79 -23.12 0.09
C MET A 39 23.02 -22.21 -0.87
N ILE A 40 22.17 -21.30 -0.36
CA ILE A 40 21.47 -20.30 -1.19
C ILE A 40 22.47 -19.31 -1.79
N GLN A 41 23.46 -18.85 -1.00
CA GLN A 41 24.55 -17.99 -1.47
C GLN A 41 25.51 -18.69 -2.44
N GLU A 42 25.86 -19.97 -2.20
CA GLU A 42 26.79 -20.77 -3.02
C GLU A 42 26.18 -21.21 -4.36
N ALA A 43 24.86 -21.35 -4.44
CA ALA A 43 24.14 -21.60 -5.69
C ALA A 43 23.94 -20.32 -6.54
N GLY A 44 24.38 -19.15 -6.05
CA GLY A 44 24.24 -17.87 -6.75
C GLY A 44 22.82 -17.29 -6.73
N TYR A 45 21.92 -17.80 -5.88
CA TYR A 45 20.58 -17.26 -5.71
C TYR A 45 20.60 -16.16 -4.65
N PHE A 46 20.45 -14.92 -5.10
CA PHE A 46 20.34 -13.77 -4.20
C PHE A 46 18.91 -13.68 -3.68
N VAL A 47 18.71 -14.02 -2.41
CA VAL A 47 17.48 -13.69 -1.68
C VAL A 47 17.52 -12.20 -1.37
N ASP A 48 16.62 -11.46 -2.01
CA ASP A 48 16.56 -10.00 -1.96
C ASP A 48 15.10 -9.50 -2.04
N ARG A 49 14.94 -8.18 -2.14
CA ARG A 49 13.65 -7.51 -2.31
C ARG A 49 12.85 -8.07 -3.49
N ALA A 50 13.49 -8.36 -4.63
CA ALA A 50 12.78 -8.83 -5.81
C ALA A 50 12.18 -10.22 -5.59
N SER A 51 12.93 -11.12 -4.93
CA SER A 51 12.41 -12.43 -4.55
C SER A 51 11.24 -12.35 -3.56
N LEU A 52 11.28 -11.39 -2.63
CA LEU A 52 10.18 -11.15 -1.69
C LEU A 52 8.93 -10.65 -2.42
N VAL A 53 9.06 -9.64 -3.29
CA VAL A 53 7.93 -9.11 -4.05
C VAL A 53 7.33 -10.13 -5.00
N GLU A 54 8.14 -10.97 -5.64
CA GLU A 54 7.64 -12.06 -6.46
C GLU A 54 6.80 -13.04 -5.63
N ALA A 55 7.27 -13.46 -4.45
CA ALA A 55 6.50 -14.32 -3.57
C ALA A 55 5.17 -13.69 -3.12
N ILE A 56 5.15 -12.36 -2.90
CA ILE A 56 3.93 -11.61 -2.61
C ILE A 56 3.00 -11.67 -3.82
N LEU A 57 3.45 -11.33 -5.03
CA LEU A 57 2.61 -11.35 -6.24
C LEU A 57 1.99 -12.73 -6.53
N TYR A 58 2.67 -13.82 -6.14
CA TYR A 58 2.13 -15.18 -6.26
C TYR A 58 1.17 -15.59 -5.13
N GLY A 59 1.13 -14.85 -4.03
CA GLY A 59 0.23 -15.10 -2.90
C GLY A 59 0.63 -16.29 -2.01
N ASP A 60 1.86 -16.81 -2.09
CA ASP A 60 2.30 -17.90 -1.19
C ASP A 60 2.85 -17.34 0.12
N GLU A 61 1.95 -17.14 1.10
CA GLU A 61 2.29 -16.65 2.44
C GLU A 61 3.41 -17.45 3.12
N ARG A 62 3.56 -18.75 2.83
CA ARG A 62 4.61 -19.59 3.44
C ARG A 62 5.98 -19.21 2.88
N VAL A 63 6.05 -18.95 1.58
CA VAL A 63 7.27 -18.49 0.92
C VAL A 63 7.61 -17.07 1.40
N VAL A 64 6.63 -16.17 1.46
CA VAL A 64 6.81 -14.83 2.04
C VAL A 64 7.38 -14.91 3.46
N LYS A 65 6.76 -15.72 4.33
CA LYS A 65 7.22 -15.92 5.71
C LYS A 65 8.64 -16.49 5.77
N ALA A 66 8.98 -17.42 4.89
CA ALA A 66 10.32 -17.99 4.82
C ALA A 66 11.36 -16.95 4.39
N LEU A 67 11.05 -16.14 3.36
CA LEU A 67 11.92 -15.08 2.85
C LEU A 67 12.15 -13.98 3.90
N LEU A 68 11.12 -13.61 4.66
CA LEU A 68 11.20 -12.62 5.74
C LEU A 68 12.04 -13.09 6.95
N ASN A 69 12.44 -14.36 7.03
CA ASN A 69 13.39 -14.84 8.03
C ASN A 69 14.85 -14.68 7.60
N PHE A 70 15.11 -14.28 6.35
CA PHE A 70 16.41 -13.81 5.91
C PHE A 70 16.59 -12.33 6.28
N ASN A 71 17.84 -11.85 6.22
CA ASN A 71 18.18 -10.45 6.50
C ASN A 71 17.84 -9.54 5.31
N ILE A 72 16.58 -9.62 4.84
CA ILE A 72 16.01 -8.74 3.82
C ILE A 72 15.46 -7.51 4.53
N ASP A 73 15.72 -6.33 3.98
CA ASP A 73 15.05 -5.11 4.38
C ASP A 73 13.62 -5.10 3.80
N PRO A 74 12.57 -5.23 4.65
CA PRO A 74 11.18 -5.29 4.18
C PRO A 74 10.67 -3.96 3.64
N SER A 75 11.41 -2.87 3.85
CA SER A 75 11.10 -1.52 3.36
C SER A 75 11.85 -1.14 2.10
N LYS A 76 12.77 -1.99 1.60
CA LYS A 76 13.59 -1.64 0.44
C LYS A 76 12.69 -1.33 -0.77
N PRO A 77 12.72 -0.09 -1.31
CA PRO A 77 11.94 0.24 -2.50
C PRO A 77 12.60 -0.32 -3.78
N ASP A 78 11.85 -0.40 -4.87
CA ASP A 78 12.40 -0.54 -6.22
C ASP A 78 12.79 0.82 -6.83
N SER A 79 12.96 0.86 -8.16
CA SER A 79 13.33 2.08 -8.89
C SER A 79 12.28 3.18 -8.86
N ASP A 80 11.02 2.82 -8.62
CA ASP A 80 9.89 3.74 -8.63
C ASP A 80 9.47 4.13 -7.21
N GLY A 81 10.22 3.68 -6.19
CA GLY A 81 9.89 3.92 -4.78
C GLY A 81 8.96 2.86 -4.19
N TYR A 82 8.56 1.85 -4.96
CA TYR A 82 7.54 0.90 -4.55
C TYR A 82 8.08 -0.09 -3.51
N THR A 83 7.45 -0.18 -2.35
CA THR A 83 7.87 -1.08 -1.26
C THR A 83 7.14 -2.43 -1.32
N PRO A 84 7.71 -3.51 -0.76
CA PRO A 84 6.99 -4.79 -0.60
C PRO A 84 5.64 -4.64 0.10
N LEU A 85 5.52 -3.69 1.04
CA LEU A 85 4.28 -3.42 1.76
C LEU A 85 3.20 -2.85 0.83
N MET A 86 3.55 -1.91 -0.06
CA MET A 86 2.62 -1.38 -1.06
C MET A 86 2.12 -2.48 -2.00
N VAL A 87 3.00 -3.37 -2.47
CA VAL A 87 2.60 -4.53 -3.29
C VAL A 87 1.61 -5.44 -2.54
N ALA A 88 1.87 -5.70 -1.24
CA ALA A 88 0.98 -6.53 -0.43
C ALA A 88 -0.41 -5.89 -0.22
N ILE A 89 -0.47 -4.56 -0.17
CA ILE A 89 -1.71 -3.79 -0.04
C ILE A 89 -2.50 -3.83 -1.35
N GLU A 90 -1.88 -3.54 -2.49
CA GLU A 90 -2.53 -3.59 -3.81
C GLU A 90 -3.02 -4.99 -4.18
N THR A 91 -2.33 -6.03 -3.69
CA THR A 91 -2.74 -7.42 -3.89
C THR A 91 -3.69 -7.93 -2.79
N GLU A 92 -4.12 -7.05 -1.88
CA GLU A 92 -5.11 -7.30 -0.82
C GLU A 92 -4.74 -8.42 0.16
N GLN A 93 -3.44 -8.63 0.40
CA GLN A 93 -2.94 -9.74 1.22
C GLN A 93 -2.77 -9.34 2.69
N LEU A 94 -3.87 -9.32 3.44
CA LEU A 94 -3.91 -8.96 4.87
C LEU A 94 -2.82 -9.66 5.71
N ASN A 95 -2.68 -10.99 5.58
CA ASN A 95 -1.66 -11.74 6.33
C ASN A 95 -0.23 -11.33 5.96
N VAL A 96 0.02 -10.98 4.70
CA VAL A 96 1.34 -10.51 4.24
C VAL A 96 1.64 -9.13 4.78
N VAL A 97 0.65 -8.23 4.79
CA VAL A 97 0.78 -6.91 5.43
C VAL A 97 1.19 -7.07 6.90
N ASP A 98 0.52 -7.94 7.66
CA ASP A 98 0.88 -8.24 9.05
C ASP A 98 2.32 -8.75 9.18
N MET A 99 2.74 -9.67 8.30
CA MET A 99 4.11 -10.22 8.31
C MET A 99 5.16 -9.15 8.01
N LEU A 100 4.92 -8.26 7.05
CA LEU A 100 5.84 -7.20 6.66
C LEU A 100 5.98 -6.15 7.76
N VAL A 101 4.86 -5.69 8.32
CA VAL A 101 4.87 -4.72 9.42
C VAL A 101 5.55 -5.30 10.67
N ALA A 102 5.28 -6.57 11.00
CA ALA A 102 5.96 -7.27 12.10
C ALA A 102 7.48 -7.41 11.89
N LYS A 103 7.96 -7.29 10.66
CA LYS A 103 9.39 -7.28 10.30
C LYS A 103 9.98 -5.88 10.20
N GLY A 104 9.19 -4.84 10.48
CA GLY A 104 9.62 -3.45 10.49
C GLY A 104 9.43 -2.73 9.15
N ALA A 105 8.51 -3.19 8.31
CA ALA A 105 8.12 -2.41 7.14
C ALA A 105 7.55 -1.05 7.56
N ASP A 106 8.07 0.00 6.96
CA ASP A 106 7.66 1.39 7.14
C ASP A 106 6.27 1.65 6.54
N LEU A 107 5.31 2.01 7.40
CA LEU A 107 3.94 2.38 7.06
C LEU A 107 3.84 3.78 6.42
N HIS A 108 4.94 4.53 6.40
CA HIS A 108 4.99 5.93 6.01
C HIS A 108 6.02 6.21 4.90
N PHE A 109 6.63 5.19 4.31
CA PHE A 109 7.47 5.42 3.14
C PHE A 109 6.60 5.95 1.98
N ALA A 110 7.01 7.05 1.35
CA ALA A 110 6.35 7.56 0.16
C ALA A 110 7.17 7.17 -1.08
N ASP A 111 6.49 6.72 -2.13
CA ASP A 111 7.10 6.42 -3.41
C ASP A 111 7.44 7.72 -4.19
N LEU A 112 7.89 7.59 -5.44
CA LEU A 112 8.26 8.76 -6.24
C LEU A 112 7.07 9.61 -6.70
N GLU A 113 5.84 9.09 -6.60
CA GLU A 113 4.61 9.82 -6.88
C GLU A 113 4.00 10.44 -5.60
N GLY A 114 4.69 10.30 -4.46
CA GLY A 114 4.21 10.78 -3.15
C GLY A 114 3.28 9.80 -2.45
N GLY A 115 3.03 8.64 -3.05
CA GLY A 115 2.15 7.61 -2.57
C GLY A 115 2.71 6.82 -1.40
N TYR A 116 1.94 6.71 -0.32
CA TYR A 116 2.32 5.97 0.88
C TYR A 116 1.34 4.79 1.12
N PRO A 117 1.70 3.78 1.95
CA PRO A 117 0.90 2.56 2.10
C PRO A 117 -0.61 2.76 2.32
N MET A 118 -1.00 3.71 3.17
CA MET A 118 -2.41 4.00 3.42
C MET A 118 -3.12 4.56 2.18
N TRP A 119 -2.44 5.32 1.31
CA TRP A 119 -3.04 5.83 0.08
C TRP A 119 -3.46 4.70 -0.87
N TYR A 120 -2.59 3.71 -1.11
CA TYR A 120 -2.95 2.54 -1.94
C TYR A 120 -4.09 1.72 -1.35
N ALA A 121 -4.18 1.64 -0.02
CA ALA A 121 -5.30 0.95 0.63
C ALA A 121 -6.64 1.66 0.38
N VAL A 122 -6.60 2.99 0.25
CA VAL A 122 -7.76 3.84 -0.05
C VAL A 122 -8.10 3.80 -1.53
N ASP A 123 -7.11 3.90 -2.42
CA ASP A 123 -7.32 3.79 -3.87
C ASP A 123 -7.92 2.43 -4.26
N GLY A 124 -7.53 1.35 -3.56
CA GLY A 124 -8.12 0.02 -3.73
C GLY A 124 -9.46 -0.21 -3.01
N GLY A 125 -9.98 0.76 -2.25
CA GLY A 125 -11.25 0.65 -1.52
C GLY A 125 -11.33 -0.44 -0.44
N ASN A 126 -10.20 -1.01 -0.03
CA ASN A 126 -10.18 -2.14 0.88
C ASN A 126 -10.18 -1.67 2.34
N LYS A 127 -11.39 -1.49 2.90
CA LYS A 127 -11.61 -1.12 4.31
C LYS A 127 -10.86 -2.00 5.31
N GLN A 128 -10.74 -3.31 5.05
CA GLN A 128 -10.05 -4.23 5.97
C GLN A 128 -8.55 -3.92 6.03
N ILE A 129 -7.93 -3.61 4.90
CA ILE A 129 -6.53 -3.20 4.85
C ILE A 129 -6.35 -1.85 5.56
N ILE A 130 -7.23 -0.88 5.35
CA ILE A 130 -7.20 0.43 6.03
C ILE A 130 -7.24 0.25 7.55
N GLU A 131 -8.22 -0.51 8.07
CA GLU A 131 -8.35 -0.81 9.50
C GLU A 131 -7.09 -1.51 10.05
N GLN A 132 -6.52 -2.43 9.28
CA GLN A 132 -5.30 -3.14 9.66
C GLN A 132 -4.09 -2.20 9.73
N LEU A 133 -3.91 -1.31 8.76
CA LEU A 133 -2.83 -0.32 8.77
C LEU A 133 -2.97 0.64 9.96
N VAL A 134 -4.19 1.13 10.24
CA VAL A 134 -4.47 1.97 11.42
C VAL A 134 -4.12 1.23 12.72
N LYS A 135 -4.50 -0.05 12.83
CA LYS A 135 -4.15 -0.89 13.99
C LYS A 135 -2.64 -1.03 14.19
N HIS A 136 -1.87 -1.01 13.10
CA HIS A 136 -0.41 -1.02 13.13
C HIS A 136 0.23 0.36 13.35
N GLY A 137 -0.57 1.41 13.51
CA GLY A 137 -0.11 2.76 13.83
C GLY A 137 0.01 3.68 12.61
N ALA A 138 -0.50 3.31 11.44
CA ALA A 138 -0.59 4.22 10.32
C ALA A 138 -1.55 5.39 10.65
N SER A 139 -1.16 6.61 10.27
CA SER A 139 -1.96 7.81 10.50
C SER A 139 -2.83 8.12 9.28
N LEU A 140 -4.10 8.41 9.52
CA LEU A 140 -5.03 8.95 8.52
C LEU A 140 -4.89 10.48 8.34
N ASN A 141 -4.18 11.15 9.26
CA ASN A 141 -3.97 12.60 9.25
C ASN A 141 -2.72 13.04 8.47
N ARG A 142 -2.10 12.12 7.72
CA ARG A 142 -0.96 12.47 6.90
C ARG A 142 -1.42 13.29 5.70
N LEU A 143 -0.68 14.34 5.42
CA LEU A 143 -0.78 15.12 4.21
C LEU A 143 0.32 14.71 3.23
N ASP A 144 0.02 14.77 1.94
CA ASP A 144 1.02 14.65 0.88
C ASP A 144 1.73 15.99 0.59
N GLU A 145 2.47 16.07 -0.52
CA GLU A 145 3.23 17.27 -0.88
C GLU A 145 2.36 18.47 -1.30
N ILE A 146 1.11 18.23 -1.69
CA ILE A 146 0.13 19.24 -2.06
C ILE A 146 -0.97 19.41 -1.01
N ASN A 147 -0.71 18.98 0.24
CA ASN A 147 -1.63 19.07 1.38
C ASN A 147 -2.93 18.28 1.23
N GLN A 148 -2.97 17.25 0.39
CA GLN A 148 -4.15 16.39 0.28
C GLN A 148 -4.31 15.50 1.52
N THR A 149 -5.55 15.42 2.00
CA THR A 149 -5.94 14.48 3.06
C THR A 149 -6.40 13.16 2.49
N ILE A 150 -6.42 12.12 3.33
CA ILE A 150 -7.00 10.83 2.95
C ILE A 150 -8.48 10.91 2.54
N LEU A 151 -9.24 11.86 3.09
CA LEU A 151 -10.64 12.09 2.74
C LEU A 151 -10.80 12.67 1.33
N MET A 152 -9.84 13.48 0.86
CA MET A 152 -9.83 13.99 -0.51
C MET A 152 -9.58 12.87 -1.51
N PHE A 153 -8.64 11.97 -1.22
CA PHE A 153 -8.43 10.76 -2.02
C PHE A 153 -9.67 9.87 -2.02
N ALA A 154 -10.27 9.60 -0.86
CA ALA A 154 -11.50 8.82 -0.73
C ALA A 154 -12.64 9.40 -1.56
N ALA A 155 -12.84 10.72 -1.50
CA ALA A 155 -13.87 11.42 -2.25
C ALA A 155 -13.64 11.32 -3.76
N SER A 156 -12.38 11.45 -4.22
CA SER A 156 -12.03 11.29 -5.63
C SER A 156 -12.19 9.85 -6.13
N ALA A 157 -11.87 8.86 -5.29
CA ALA A 157 -11.96 7.44 -5.61
C ALA A 157 -13.39 6.88 -5.51
N GLY A 158 -14.31 7.62 -4.86
CA GLY A 158 -15.69 7.17 -4.64
C GLY A 158 -15.86 6.26 -3.43
N GLU A 159 -14.89 6.23 -2.51
CA GLU A 159 -14.89 5.39 -1.30
C GLU A 159 -15.80 5.95 -0.21
N MET A 160 -17.12 5.83 -0.41
CA MET A 160 -18.14 6.47 0.45
C MET A 160 -18.02 6.08 1.92
N ASP A 161 -17.71 4.82 2.21
CA ASP A 161 -17.60 4.30 3.59
C ASP A 161 -16.40 4.90 4.35
N LEU A 162 -15.39 5.38 3.62
CA LEU A 162 -14.18 5.93 4.20
C LEU A 162 -14.36 7.38 4.68
N ILE A 163 -15.33 8.12 4.12
CA ILE A 163 -15.65 9.48 4.55
C ILE A 163 -16.06 9.53 6.03
N PRO A 164 -17.14 8.84 6.47
CA PRO A 164 -17.52 8.85 7.87
C PRO A 164 -16.45 8.19 8.76
N TYR A 165 -15.83 7.08 8.31
CA TYR A 165 -14.79 6.40 9.09
C TYR A 165 -13.58 7.29 9.38
N GLY A 166 -13.07 8.01 8.37
CA GLY A 166 -11.91 8.89 8.55
C GLY A 166 -12.22 10.06 9.49
N ILE A 167 -13.43 10.61 9.43
CA ILE A 167 -13.86 11.70 10.31
C ILE A 167 -14.05 11.21 11.75
N GLU A 168 -14.64 10.02 11.95
CA GLU A 168 -14.70 9.36 13.26
C GLU A 168 -13.31 9.07 13.83
N ALA A 169 -12.35 8.74 12.95
CA ALA A 169 -10.95 8.56 13.31
C ALA A 169 -10.18 9.88 13.52
N GLY A 170 -10.84 11.02 13.39
CA GLY A 170 -10.31 12.35 13.73
C GLY A 170 -9.68 13.11 12.57
N VAL A 171 -9.87 12.68 11.32
CA VAL A 171 -9.47 13.48 10.15
C VAL A 171 -10.43 14.65 10.00
N SER A 172 -9.88 15.86 9.86
CA SER A 172 -10.65 17.08 9.69
C SER A 172 -11.33 17.09 8.31
N PRO A 173 -12.67 17.23 8.23
CA PRO A 173 -13.37 17.33 6.95
C PRO A 173 -13.16 18.69 6.26
N LEU A 174 -12.60 19.68 6.97
CA LEU A 174 -12.49 21.07 6.54
C LEU A 174 -11.14 21.42 5.93
N GLU A 175 -10.20 20.48 5.87
CA GLU A 175 -8.89 20.74 5.27
C GLU A 175 -9.03 21.12 3.80
N GLN A 176 -8.14 22.02 3.39
CA GLN A 176 -7.98 22.44 2.01
C GLN A 176 -6.57 22.05 1.56
N ASP A 177 -6.48 21.53 0.34
CA ASP A 177 -5.20 21.24 -0.29
C ASP A 177 -4.48 22.55 -0.72
N SER A 178 -3.39 22.42 -1.45
CA SER A 178 -2.62 23.56 -1.94
C SER A 178 -3.33 24.44 -2.99
N GLU A 179 -4.43 23.97 -3.59
CA GLU A 179 -5.29 24.73 -4.51
C GLU A 179 -6.56 25.28 -3.81
N GLY A 180 -6.70 25.05 -2.51
CA GLY A 180 -7.90 25.43 -1.77
C GLY A 180 -9.05 24.44 -1.93
N ASP A 181 -8.83 23.28 -2.57
CA ASP A 181 -9.84 22.26 -2.79
C ASP A 181 -10.06 21.43 -1.51
N THR A 182 -11.33 21.16 -1.18
CA THR A 182 -11.76 20.31 -0.06
C THR A 182 -12.16 18.93 -0.57
N MET A 183 -12.42 17.95 0.29
CA MET A 183 -12.96 16.64 -0.14
C MET A 183 -14.24 16.76 -1.01
N LEU A 184 -15.12 17.75 -0.76
CA LEU A 184 -16.29 17.99 -1.60
C LEU A 184 -15.92 18.47 -3.03
N HIS A 185 -14.83 19.21 -3.22
CA HIS A 185 -14.32 19.58 -4.55
C HIS A 185 -13.80 18.33 -5.29
N TYR A 186 -13.08 17.44 -4.60
CA TYR A 186 -12.64 16.16 -5.15
C TYR A 186 -13.79 15.24 -5.55
N ALA A 187 -14.88 15.20 -4.76
CA ALA A 187 -16.09 14.48 -5.16
C ALA A 187 -16.68 15.01 -6.47
N ALA A 188 -16.64 16.34 -6.67
CA ALA A 188 -17.07 16.97 -7.91
C ALA A 188 -16.13 16.65 -9.09
N TYR A 189 -14.81 16.60 -8.89
CA TYR A 189 -13.85 16.21 -9.93
C TYR A 189 -13.96 14.75 -10.36
N GLY A 190 -14.36 13.86 -9.45
CA GLY A 190 -14.56 12.45 -9.73
C GLY A 190 -15.83 12.13 -10.54
N ASP A 191 -16.63 13.14 -10.91
CA ASP A 191 -17.96 13.00 -11.53
C ASP A 191 -18.90 12.04 -10.76
N ASN A 192 -18.68 11.91 -9.44
CA ASN A 192 -19.45 11.03 -8.56
C ASN A 192 -20.49 11.84 -7.78
N TYR A 193 -21.67 12.01 -8.40
CA TYR A 193 -22.78 12.76 -7.82
C TYR A 193 -23.25 12.19 -6.47
N ASP A 194 -23.27 10.87 -6.31
CA ASP A 194 -23.68 10.23 -5.06
C ASP A 194 -22.70 10.56 -3.91
N MET A 195 -21.39 10.57 -4.20
CA MET A 195 -20.37 10.99 -3.24
C MET A 195 -20.52 12.49 -2.89
N TYR A 196 -20.76 13.32 -3.90
CA TYR A 196 -21.01 14.74 -3.68
C TYR A 196 -22.24 14.96 -2.79
N GLU A 197 -23.36 14.29 -3.08
CA GLU A 197 -24.60 14.38 -2.29
C GLU A 197 -24.37 13.93 -0.86
N LEU A 198 -23.74 12.76 -0.65
CA LEU A 198 -23.41 12.25 0.68
C LEU A 198 -22.57 13.26 1.48
N ILE A 199 -21.50 13.80 0.88
CA ILE A 199 -20.65 14.77 1.57
C ILE A 199 -21.39 16.09 1.83
N ALA A 200 -22.19 16.57 0.87
CA ALA A 200 -22.91 17.84 0.99
C ALA A 200 -24.03 17.77 2.05
N GLU A 201 -24.69 16.62 2.18
CA GLU A 201 -25.74 16.38 3.18
C GLU A 201 -25.17 16.24 4.59
N GLU A 202 -24.12 15.43 4.76
CA GLU A 202 -23.51 15.17 6.08
C GLU A 202 -22.61 16.32 6.55
N TYR A 203 -21.98 17.05 5.62
CA TYR A 203 -21.02 18.13 5.90
C TYR A 203 -21.36 19.43 5.15
N PRO A 204 -22.55 20.02 5.39
CA PRO A 204 -23.07 21.16 4.64
C PRO A 204 -22.23 22.43 4.72
N GLN A 205 -21.32 22.53 5.69
CA GLN A 205 -20.34 23.60 5.80
C GLN A 205 -19.37 23.67 4.61
N LEU A 206 -19.15 22.55 3.90
CA LEU A 206 -18.24 22.47 2.76
C LEU A 206 -18.82 23.11 1.49
N VAL A 207 -20.15 23.12 1.35
CA VAL A 207 -20.85 23.54 0.11
C VAL A 207 -20.52 24.98 -0.29
N LYS A 208 -20.15 25.84 0.67
CA LYS A 208 -19.85 27.26 0.42
C LYS A 208 -18.36 27.56 0.33
N ILE A 209 -17.50 26.59 0.60
CA ILE A 209 -16.05 26.79 0.51
C ILE A 209 -15.69 26.96 -0.96
N LYS A 210 -14.82 27.93 -1.22
CA LYS A 210 -14.28 28.20 -2.54
C LYS A 210 -12.81 27.85 -2.55
N ASN A 211 -12.37 27.19 -3.61
CA ASN A 211 -10.95 27.00 -3.87
C ASN A 211 -10.29 28.30 -4.36
N ASP A 212 -9.00 28.26 -4.66
CA ASP A 212 -8.22 29.43 -5.05
C ASP A 212 -8.64 30.01 -6.41
N ARG A 213 -9.35 29.22 -7.22
CA ARG A 213 -10.00 29.66 -8.47
C ARG A 213 -11.34 30.37 -8.22
N GLY A 214 -11.79 30.46 -6.97
CA GLY A 214 -13.05 31.08 -6.57
C GLY A 214 -14.29 30.23 -6.85
N MET A 215 -14.10 28.94 -7.17
CA MET A 215 -15.15 27.99 -7.50
C MET A 215 -15.55 27.21 -6.25
N THR A 216 -16.85 27.00 -6.06
CA THR A 216 -17.36 25.98 -5.13
C THR A 216 -17.36 24.61 -5.82
N ALA A 217 -17.50 23.54 -5.04
CA ALA A 217 -17.67 22.20 -5.60
C ALA A 217 -18.89 22.08 -6.55
N LEU A 218 -19.96 22.82 -6.29
CA LEU A 218 -21.11 22.87 -7.20
C LEU A 218 -20.78 23.57 -8.53
N ASP A 219 -19.91 24.59 -8.52
CA ASP A 219 -19.48 25.26 -9.75
C ASP A 219 -18.63 24.34 -10.64
N ILE A 220 -18.02 23.30 -10.09
CA ILE A 220 -17.24 22.30 -10.83
C ILE A 220 -18.13 21.28 -11.54
N LEU A 221 -19.29 20.92 -10.95
CA LEU A 221 -20.24 19.97 -11.53
C LEU A 221 -21.01 20.51 -12.76
N ASN A 222 -21.05 21.84 -12.95
CA ASN A 222 -21.86 22.53 -13.97
C ASN A 222 -21.05 23.02 -15.17
#